data_AF-A0A2V8GN52-F1
#
_entry.id   AF-A0A2V8GN52-F1
#
_cell.length_a   1.000
_cell.length_b   1.000
_cell.length_c   1.000
_cell.angle_alpha   90.00
_cell.angle_beta   90.00
_cell.angle_gamma   90.00
#
_symmetry.space_group_name_H-M   'P 1'
#
loop_
_entity.id
_entity.type
_entity.pdbx_description
1 polymer ?
#
loop_
_entity_poly.entity_id
_entity_poly.type
_entity_poly.pdbx_seq_one_letter_code
_entity_poly.pdbx_strand_id
1 'polypeptide(L)'
;YFFPRPSAGSACKRLNLFLRWMVRSDRLDLGVWPCVSPAKLIVPLDTHVIRVGRCLQLTRYTSPGWPMARDITVSLRRLDPDDPVKYDYALCHLGMMNACGFNRPQRDQQCPLRGLCRPSVRTPRRSRRPSARR
;
A
#
# COMPACT_ATOMS: atom_id res chain seq x y z
N TYR A 1 -23.79 9.41 3.56
CA TYR A 1 -22.55 10.19 3.38
C TYR A 1 -21.89 9.75 2.08
N PHE A 2 -21.73 10.64 1.10
CA PHE A 2 -21.23 10.30 -0.24
C PHE A 2 -19.69 10.27 -0.32
N PHE A 3 -19.00 11.18 0.39
CA PHE A 3 -17.53 11.24 0.40
C PHE A 3 -16.93 10.67 1.71
N PRO A 4 -15.91 9.80 1.61
CA PRO A 4 -15.19 9.31 2.79
C PRO A 4 -14.34 10.43 3.40
N ARG A 5 -14.23 10.45 4.74
CA ARG A 5 -13.47 11.49 5.47
C ARG A 5 -12.14 10.92 5.99
N PRO A 6 -10.99 11.49 5.62
CA PRO A 6 -9.70 11.15 6.21
C PRO A 6 -9.67 11.28 7.74
N SER A 7 -10.34 12.31 8.27
CA SER A 7 -10.42 12.59 9.71
C SER A 7 -11.14 11.49 10.50
N ALA A 8 -11.94 10.65 9.84
CA ALA A 8 -12.62 9.50 10.44
C ALA A 8 -11.80 8.20 10.31
N GLY A 9 -10.52 8.28 9.91
CA GLY A 9 -9.62 7.14 9.79
C GLY A 9 -9.72 6.37 8.46
N SER A 10 -10.67 6.71 7.59
CA SER A 10 -10.81 6.06 6.27
C SER A 10 -9.55 6.26 5.42
N ALA A 11 -9.08 5.20 4.77
CA ALA A 11 -8.00 5.31 3.79
C ALA A 11 -8.41 6.05 2.51
N CYS A 12 -9.70 6.36 2.35
CA CYS A 12 -10.25 7.07 1.20
C CYS A 12 -9.91 6.43 -0.16
N LYS A 13 -9.69 5.10 -0.21
CA LYS A 13 -9.24 4.36 -1.42
C LYS A 13 -10.00 4.77 -2.68
N ARG A 14 -11.34 4.73 -2.64
CA ARG A 14 -12.20 5.05 -3.80
C ARG A 14 -12.01 6.48 -4.28
N LEU A 15 -11.93 7.44 -3.34
CA LEU A 15 -11.70 8.84 -3.65
C LEU A 15 -10.30 9.05 -4.24
N ASN A 16 -9.27 8.45 -3.65
CA ASN A 16 -7.90 8.54 -4.15
C ASN A 16 -7.75 7.92 -5.54
N LEU A 17 -8.42 6.80 -5.82
CA LEU A 17 -8.41 6.17 -7.14
C LEU A 17 -9.11 7.04 -8.19
N PHE A 18 -10.27 7.62 -7.84
CA PHE A 18 -10.95 8.58 -8.71
C PHE A 18 -10.06 9.80 -9.01
N LEU A 19 -9.47 10.42 -7.98
CA LEU A 19 -8.55 11.54 -8.16
C LEU A 19 -7.36 11.17 -9.05
N ARG A 20 -6.80 9.97 -8.86
CA ARG A 20 -5.72 9.45 -9.70
C ARG A 20 -6.12 9.46 -11.19
N TRP A 21 -7.26 8.86 -11.53
CA TRP A 21 -7.77 8.79 -12.92
C TRP A 21 -8.00 10.16 -13.54
N MET A 22 -8.51 11.11 -12.76
CA MET A 22 -8.84 12.43 -13.28
C MET A 22 -7.62 13.32 -13.45
N VAL A 23 -6.63 13.21 -12.56
CA VAL A 23 -5.48 14.13 -12.48
C VAL A 23 -4.27 13.65 -13.29
N ARG A 24 -3.94 12.36 -13.25
CA ARG A 24 -2.79 11.83 -14.01
C ARG A 24 -3.18 11.62 -15.46
N SER A 25 -2.28 11.94 -16.37
CA SER A 25 -2.42 11.65 -17.80
C SER A 25 -1.33 10.67 -18.22
N ASP A 26 -1.71 9.42 -18.48
CA ASP A 26 -0.82 8.38 -18.99
C ASP A 26 -1.63 7.33 -19.80
N ARG A 27 -1.08 6.13 -20.02
CA ARG A 27 -1.77 5.06 -20.77
C ARG A 27 -2.94 4.43 -20.01
N LEU A 28 -3.05 4.66 -18.70
CA LEU A 28 -4.03 4.05 -17.80
C LEU A 28 -5.06 5.07 -17.30
N ASP A 29 -4.60 6.30 -17.03
CA ASP A 29 -5.36 7.36 -16.37
C ASP A 29 -5.87 8.41 -17.40
N LEU A 30 -7.08 8.93 -17.21
CA LEU A 30 -7.78 9.80 -18.17
C LEU A 30 -7.16 11.20 -18.32
N GLY A 31 -6.69 11.79 -17.21
CA GLY A 31 -5.97 13.07 -17.24
C GLY A 31 -6.79 14.30 -17.60
N VAL A 32 -8.11 14.27 -17.37
CA VAL A 32 -9.01 15.39 -17.73
C VAL A 32 -8.90 16.62 -16.83
N TRP A 33 -8.17 16.56 -15.71
CA TRP A 33 -7.94 17.67 -14.77
C TRP A 33 -6.47 18.12 -14.74
N PRO A 34 -6.00 18.87 -15.75
CA PRO A 34 -4.60 19.27 -15.88
C PRO A 34 -4.14 20.31 -14.86
N CYS A 35 -5.07 20.99 -14.17
CA CYS A 35 -4.77 22.05 -13.20
C CYS A 35 -4.28 21.52 -11.84
N VAL A 36 -4.33 20.21 -11.60
CA VAL A 36 -3.85 19.58 -10.37
C VAL A 36 -2.57 18.80 -10.66
N SER A 37 -1.53 19.02 -9.85
CA SER A 37 -0.29 18.27 -9.99
C SER A 37 -0.42 16.85 -9.41
N PRO A 38 0.08 15.80 -10.10
CA PRO A 38 0.15 14.44 -9.57
C PRO A 38 0.90 14.32 -8.23
N ALA A 39 1.86 15.22 -7.96
CA ALA A 39 2.60 15.30 -6.69
C ALA A 39 1.71 15.48 -5.45
N LYS A 40 0.47 15.99 -5.64
CA LYS A 40 -0.52 16.20 -4.58
C LYS A 40 -1.37 14.95 -4.29
N LEU A 41 -1.32 13.94 -5.15
CA LEU A 41 -2.12 12.73 -5.01
C LEU A 41 -1.62 11.84 -3.86
N ILE A 42 -2.53 11.04 -3.32
CA ILE A 42 -2.28 10.01 -2.31
C ILE A 42 -2.60 8.67 -2.93
N VAL A 43 -1.79 7.64 -2.64
CA VAL A 43 -2.02 6.30 -3.19
C VAL A 43 -3.41 5.76 -2.82
N PRO A 44 -4.11 5.09 -3.75
CA PRO A 44 -5.31 4.34 -3.43
C PRO A 44 -4.91 3.07 -2.64
N LEU A 45 -5.16 3.10 -1.33
CA LEU A 45 -4.70 2.03 -0.43
C LEU A 45 -5.51 0.74 -0.62
N ASP A 46 -4.95 -0.19 -1.38
CA ASP A 46 -5.48 -1.53 -1.66
C ASP A 46 -4.81 -2.62 -0.79
N THR A 47 -5.45 -3.78 -0.62
CA THR A 47 -4.90 -4.91 0.16
C THR A 47 -3.55 -5.40 -0.38
N HIS A 48 -3.36 -5.42 -1.69
CA HIS A 48 -2.11 -5.76 -2.35
C HIS A 48 -1.06 -4.67 -2.15
N VAL A 49 -1.43 -3.39 -2.29
CA VAL A 49 -0.54 -2.25 -2.01
C VAL A 49 -0.10 -2.24 -0.54
N ILE A 50 -1.00 -2.52 0.40
CA ILE A 50 -0.69 -2.66 1.83
C ILE A 50 0.35 -3.76 2.04
N ARG A 51 0.12 -4.93 1.43
CA ARG A 51 0.98 -6.10 1.59
C ARG A 51 2.37 -5.86 1.02
N VAL A 52 2.45 -5.39 -0.22
CA VAL A 52 3.72 -5.08 -0.89
C VAL A 52 4.41 -3.90 -0.20
N GLY A 53 3.66 -2.86 0.18
CA GLY A 53 4.20 -1.69 0.87
C GLY A 53 4.83 -2.04 2.22
N ARG A 54 4.23 -2.94 3.00
CA ARG A 54 4.83 -3.45 4.25
C ARG A 54 6.06 -4.30 4.00
N CYS A 55 6.02 -5.15 2.98
CA CYS A 55 7.15 -5.97 2.55
C CYS A 55 8.36 -5.11 2.15
N LEU A 56 8.14 -4.02 1.42
CA LEU A 56 9.18 -3.07 1.00
C LEU A 56 9.49 -1.98 2.05
N GLN A 57 8.91 -2.07 3.25
CA GLN A 57 9.06 -1.06 4.31
C GLN A 57 8.68 0.37 3.88
N LEU A 58 7.75 0.51 2.92
CA LEU A 58 7.20 1.81 2.51
C LEU A 58 6.30 2.43 3.57
N THR A 59 5.89 1.66 4.58
CA THR A 59 5.14 2.17 5.72
C THR A 59 5.52 1.49 7.02
N ARG A 60 5.45 2.27 8.11
CA ARG A 60 5.57 1.79 9.49
C ARG A 60 4.25 1.33 10.09
N TYR A 61 3.12 1.68 9.47
CA TYR A 61 1.79 1.39 10.02
C TYR A 61 1.43 -0.09 9.84
N THR A 62 0.72 -0.64 10.82
CA THR A 62 0.21 -2.02 10.76
C THR A 62 -1.26 -2.08 10.34
N SER A 63 -2.05 -1.10 10.77
CA SER A 63 -3.47 -0.98 10.46
C SER A 63 -3.70 -0.11 9.21
N PRO A 64 -4.52 -0.56 8.26
CA PRO A 64 -4.90 0.25 7.11
C PRO A 64 -5.67 1.50 7.52
N GLY A 65 -5.44 2.61 6.83
CA GLY A 65 -6.12 3.88 7.10
C GLY A 65 -5.43 5.04 6.39
N TRP A 66 -5.96 6.25 6.60
CA TRP A 66 -5.35 7.46 6.05
C TRP A 66 -3.86 7.63 6.40
N PRO A 67 -3.42 7.38 7.66
CA PRO A 67 -2.00 7.50 8.00
C PRO A 67 -1.12 6.60 7.16
N MET A 68 -1.53 5.35 6.93
CA MET A 68 -0.80 4.40 6.08
C MET A 68 -0.75 4.85 4.62
N ALA A 69 -1.87 5.30 4.05
CA ALA A 69 -1.91 5.80 2.67
C ALA A 69 -0.96 6.98 2.47
N ARG A 70 -0.97 7.94 3.41
CA ARG A 70 -0.04 9.08 3.40
C ARG A 70 1.41 8.65 3.55
N ASP A 71 1.71 7.73 4.47
CA ASP A 71 3.06 7.25 4.75
C ASP A 71 3.68 6.52 3.56
N ILE A 72 2.92 5.64 2.90
CA ILE A 72 3.34 5.00 1.64
C ILE A 72 3.61 6.06 0.58
N THR A 73 2.73 7.05 0.43
CA THR A 73 2.91 8.12 -0.55
C THR A 73 4.18 8.93 -0.27
N VAL A 74 4.49 9.23 0.99
CA VAL A 74 5.73 9.92 1.39
C VAL A 74 6.96 9.10 1.02
N SER A 75 6.94 7.78 1.24
CA SER A 75 8.04 6.90 0.85
C SER A 75 8.22 6.87 -0.67
N LEU A 76 7.14 6.77 -1.44
CA LEU A 76 7.19 6.78 -2.91
C LEU A 76 7.63 8.12 -3.48
N ARG A 77 7.33 9.23 -2.80
CA ARG A 77 7.79 10.57 -3.15
C ARG A 77 9.31 10.72 -3.13
N ARG A 78 10.01 9.87 -2.37
CA ARG A 78 11.49 9.82 -2.39
C ARG A 78 12.04 9.21 -3.68
N LEU A 79 11.23 8.43 -4.41
CA LEU A 79 11.60 7.83 -5.68
C LEU A 79 11.23 8.73 -6.85
N ASP A 80 10.04 9.34 -6.78
CA ASP A 80 9.60 10.36 -7.74
C ASP A 80 8.79 11.44 -7.01
N PRO A 81 9.32 12.67 -6.87
CA PRO A 81 8.62 13.75 -6.19
C PRO A 81 7.45 14.32 -7.00
N ASP A 82 7.54 14.28 -8.33
CA ASP A 82 6.57 14.87 -9.25
C ASP A 82 5.36 13.96 -9.43
N ASP A 83 5.58 12.64 -9.32
CA ASP A 83 4.54 11.66 -9.51
C ASP A 83 4.65 10.41 -8.61
N PRO A 84 4.44 10.55 -7.29
CA PRO A 84 4.60 9.46 -6.32
C PRO A 84 3.56 8.35 -6.47
N VAL A 85 2.42 8.61 -7.11
CA VAL A 85 1.32 7.65 -7.20
C VAL A 85 1.54 6.64 -8.33
N LYS A 86 2.45 6.87 -9.29
CA LYS A 86 2.61 6.02 -10.49
C LYS A 86 2.93 4.56 -10.22
N TYR A 87 3.49 4.31 -9.03
CA TYR A 87 3.90 2.99 -8.60
C TYR A 87 2.73 2.14 -8.08
N ASP A 88 1.58 2.73 -7.76
CA ASP A 88 0.47 2.01 -7.14
C ASP A 88 -0.05 0.85 -8.01
N TYR A 89 -0.12 1.05 -9.33
CA TYR A 89 -0.52 0.00 -10.29
C TYR A 89 0.46 -1.18 -10.22
N ALA A 90 1.77 -0.92 -10.32
CA ALA A 90 2.79 -1.96 -10.28
C ALA A 90 2.78 -2.72 -8.93
N LEU A 91 2.67 -2.00 -7.81
CA LEU A 91 2.58 -2.60 -6.47
C LEU A 91 1.32 -3.46 -6.33
N CYS A 92 0.17 -2.97 -6.80
CA CYS A 92 -1.09 -3.69 -6.78
C CYS A 92 -1.00 -4.96 -7.63
N HIS A 93 -0.55 -4.83 -8.88
CA HIS A 93 -0.48 -5.93 -9.84
C HIS A 93 0.48 -7.02 -9.41
N LEU A 94 1.64 -6.63 -8.88
CA LEU A 94 2.59 -7.57 -8.28
C LEU A 94 1.95 -8.39 -7.15
N GLY A 95 1.15 -7.74 -6.30
CA GLY A 95 0.40 -8.43 -5.28
C GLY A 95 -0.68 -9.34 -5.86
N MET A 96 -1.45 -8.91 -6.86
CA MET A 96 -2.50 -9.72 -7.49
C MET A 96 -1.96 -11.01 -8.11
N MET A 97 -0.82 -10.94 -8.80
CA MET A 97 -0.17 -12.10 -9.42
C MET A 97 0.35 -13.13 -8.40
N ASN A 98 0.36 -12.80 -7.11
CA ASN A 98 0.98 -13.60 -6.04
C ASN A 98 2.43 -14.02 -6.34
N ALA A 99 3.14 -13.26 -7.18
CA ALA A 99 4.50 -13.57 -7.64
C ALA A 99 5.52 -13.65 -6.49
N CYS A 100 5.25 -13.01 -5.34
CA CYS A 100 6.12 -13.11 -4.17
C CYS A 100 5.69 -14.19 -3.15
N GLY A 101 4.63 -14.97 -3.41
CA GLY A 101 4.25 -16.08 -2.54
C GLY A 101 3.95 -15.67 -1.09
N PHE A 102 3.33 -14.51 -0.85
CA PHE A 102 3.11 -13.94 0.49
C PHE A 102 2.44 -14.87 1.53
N ASN A 103 1.69 -15.87 1.07
CA ASN A 103 1.03 -16.88 1.92
C ASN A 103 1.85 -18.17 2.07
N ARG A 104 3.07 -18.24 1.52
CA ARG A 104 3.94 -19.40 1.58
C ARG A 104 5.06 -19.16 2.61
N PRO A 105 5.42 -20.16 3.44
CA PRO A 105 6.39 -20.02 4.52
C PRO A 105 7.86 -19.87 4.08
N GLN A 106 8.16 -19.61 2.80
CA GLN A 106 9.53 -19.52 2.31
C GLN A 106 9.75 -18.31 1.41
N ARG A 107 10.96 -17.73 1.54
CA ARG A 107 11.59 -16.84 0.57
C ARG A 107 11.64 -17.56 -0.77
N ASP A 108 10.60 -17.40 -1.57
CA ASP A 108 10.57 -17.91 -2.93
C ASP A 108 11.77 -17.34 -3.69
N GLN A 109 12.62 -18.21 -4.23
CA GLN A 109 13.75 -17.78 -5.04
C GLN A 109 13.29 -17.02 -6.28
N GLN A 110 12.05 -17.24 -6.69
CA GLN A 110 11.38 -16.61 -7.83
C GLN A 110 10.63 -15.32 -7.44
N CYS A 111 10.59 -14.94 -6.15
CA CYS A 111 9.96 -13.67 -5.78
C CYS A 111 10.75 -12.50 -6.42
N PRO A 112 10.09 -11.61 -7.19
CA PRO A 112 10.76 -10.48 -7.84
C PRO A 112 11.24 -9.41 -6.84
N LEU A 113 10.79 -9.48 -5.58
CA LEU A 113 11.24 -8.62 -4.48
C LEU A 113 12.28 -9.31 -3.57
N ARG A 114 12.85 -10.45 -3.98
CA ARG A 114 13.88 -11.15 -3.20
C ARG A 114 15.03 -10.20 -2.89
N GLY A 115 15.46 -10.18 -1.63
CA GLY A 115 16.53 -9.28 -1.14
C GLY A 115 16.06 -7.87 -0.76
N LEU A 116 14.91 -7.41 -1.30
CA LEU A 116 14.31 -6.11 -0.98
C LEU A 116 13.17 -6.25 0.05
N CYS A 117 12.44 -7.37 0.00
CA CYS A 117 11.33 -7.64 0.90
C CYS A 117 11.81 -8.03 2.30
N ARG A 118 11.35 -7.30 3.32
CA ARG A 118 11.52 -7.61 4.74
C ARG A 118 10.13 -7.76 5.39
N PRO A 119 9.43 -8.88 5.14
CA PRO A 119 8.16 -9.11 5.79
C PRO A 119 8.38 -9.15 7.29
N SER A 120 7.56 -8.42 8.06
CA SER A 120 7.56 -8.50 9.52
C SER A 120 7.52 -9.97 9.93
N VAL A 121 8.55 -10.43 10.63
CA VAL A 121 8.56 -11.76 11.22
C VAL A 121 7.32 -11.85 12.09
N ARG A 122 6.36 -12.70 11.73
CA ARG A 122 5.27 -13.06 12.64
C ARG A 122 5.94 -13.82 13.78
N THR A 123 6.24 -13.15 14.88
CA THR A 123 6.57 -13.83 16.13
C THR A 123 5.34 -14.68 16.49
N PRO A 124 5.45 -16.00 16.63
CA PRO A 124 4.33 -16.81 17.07
C PRO A 124 3.87 -16.27 18.43
N ARG A 125 2.58 -15.91 18.54
CA ARG A 125 1.98 -15.64 19.86
C ARG A 125 2.11 -16.93 20.66
N ARG A 126 3.03 -16.97 21.64
CA ARG A 126 3.05 -18.01 22.67
C ARG A 126 1.68 -17.99 23.33
N SER A 127 0.87 -19.03 23.12
CA SER A 127 -0.36 -19.21 23.87
C SER A 127 0.02 -19.29 25.35
N ARG A 128 -0.46 -18.35 26.17
CA ARG A 128 -0.35 -18.48 27.62
C ARG A 128 -1.27 -19.65 27.98
N ARG A 129 -0.68 -20.78 28.41
CA ARG A 129 -1.45 -21.88 29.03
C ARG A 129 -2.27 -21.28 30.19
N PRO A 130 -3.56 -21.60 30.33
CA PRO A 130 -4.29 -21.21 31.53
C PRO A 130 -3.59 -21.84 32.73
N SER A 131 -3.25 -21.04 33.74
CA SER A 131 -2.80 -21.56 35.02
C SER A 131 -3.95 -22.38 35.60
N ALA A 132 -3.74 -23.69 35.77
CA ALA A 132 -4.64 -24.52 36.54
C ALA A 132 -4.76 -23.92 37.95
N ARG A 133 -5.94 -23.39 38.29
CA ARG A 133 -6.26 -23.02 39.66
C ARG A 133 -6.49 -24.33 40.42
N ARG A 134 -5.70 -24.52 41.49
CA ARG A 134 -5.96 -25.51 42.55
C ARG A 134 -7.03 -24.97 43.48
#